data_AF-A0A7V9P6B6-F1
#
_entry.id   AF-A0A7V9P6B6-F1
#
_cell.length_a   1.000
_cell.length_b   1.000
_cell.length_c   1.000
_cell.angle_alpha   90.00
_cell.angle_beta   90.00
_cell.angle_gamma   90.00
#
_symmetry.space_group_name_H-M   'P 1'
#
loop_
_entity.id
_entity.type
_entity.pdbx_description
1 polymer ?
#
loop_
_entity_poly.entity_id
_entity_poly.type
_entity_poly.pdbx_seq_one_letter_code
_entity_poly.pdbx_strand_id
1 'polypeptide(L)'
;MSGLPGWEATERVLESGGFESRQRVLLPEPAVEPSESGARWLGVTYWQAVDGFTRSSVRATWREEGGRLRLLGGATLLKFGPPGLQYGDEAVSCRYAIEGGLLALRAGGSVTLAQRAEGEQHEISVTVEEYLPRLAARAGAPWWAGTVYAKGQSPFHAAVSRRYFQLLVQGRGA
;
A
#
# COMPACT_ATOMS: atom_id res chain seq x y z
N MET A 1 -17.00 16.45 6.42
CA MET A 1 -15.94 15.46 6.14
C MET A 1 -16.12 14.31 7.12
N SER A 2 -16.78 13.23 6.71
CA SER A 2 -16.92 12.03 7.54
C SER A 2 -15.54 11.38 7.75
N GLY A 3 -15.20 11.09 9.01
CA GLY A 3 -14.09 10.21 9.34
C GLY A 3 -14.40 8.80 8.82
N LEU A 4 -13.37 8.05 8.44
CA LEU A 4 -13.54 6.62 8.17
C LEU A 4 -13.73 5.93 9.53
N PRO A 5 -14.91 5.37 9.83
CA PRO A 5 -15.14 4.72 11.12
C PRO A 5 -14.19 3.52 11.27
N GLY A 6 -13.65 3.33 12.48
CA GLY A 6 -12.74 2.22 12.77
C GLY A 6 -11.38 2.30 12.08
N TRP A 7 -10.92 3.50 11.69
CA TRP A 7 -9.57 3.66 11.16
C TRP A 7 -8.52 3.34 12.23
N GLU A 8 -7.59 2.46 11.89
CA GLU A 8 -6.40 2.18 12.68
C GLU A 8 -5.15 2.24 11.81
N ALA A 9 -4.07 2.77 12.40
CA ALA A 9 -2.76 2.88 11.78
C ALA A 9 -1.71 2.34 12.75
N THR A 10 -0.92 1.37 12.31
CA THR A 10 0.26 0.90 13.03
C THR A 10 1.47 0.99 12.13
N GLU A 11 2.61 1.34 12.72
CA GLU A 11 3.88 1.48 12.02
C GLU A 11 5.01 1.03 12.94
N ARG A 12 5.98 0.33 12.37
CA ARG A 12 7.14 -0.15 13.11
C ARG A 12 8.38 -0.11 12.23
N VAL A 13 9.50 0.30 12.84
CA VAL A 13 10.83 0.07 12.27
C VAL A 13 11.43 -1.16 12.96
N LEU A 14 11.87 -2.13 12.16
CA LEU A 14 12.49 -3.37 12.59
C LEU A 14 13.97 -3.14 12.93
N GLU A 15 14.56 -4.01 13.74
CA GLU A 15 16.00 -3.99 14.05
C GLU A 15 16.88 -4.12 12.80
N SER A 16 16.37 -4.79 11.76
CA SER A 16 16.99 -4.91 10.44
C SER A 16 17.02 -3.60 9.64
N GLY A 17 16.39 -2.53 10.14
CA GLY A 17 16.12 -1.30 9.39
C GLY A 17 14.93 -1.41 8.43
N GLY A 18 14.21 -2.54 8.45
CA GLY A 18 12.96 -2.73 7.72
C GLY A 18 11.84 -1.86 8.27
N PHE A 19 10.91 -1.48 7.41
CA PHE A 19 9.72 -0.71 7.73
C PHE A 19 8.48 -1.57 7.52
N GLU A 20 7.63 -1.57 8.53
CA GLU A 20 6.31 -2.20 8.48
C GLU A 20 5.24 -1.14 8.75
N SER A 21 4.12 -1.24 8.04
CA SER A 21 2.95 -0.42 8.32
C SER A 21 1.68 -1.18 8.00
N ARG A 22 0.62 -0.91 8.75
CA ARG A 22 -0.73 -1.37 8.46
C ARG A 22 -1.70 -0.23 8.66
N GLN A 23 -2.49 0.04 7.63
CA GLN A 23 -3.64 0.93 7.69
C GLN A 23 -4.87 0.06 7.50
N ARG A 24 -5.88 0.18 8.38
CA ARG A 24 -7.12 -0.60 8.25
C ARG A 24 -8.36 0.20 8.59
N VAL A 25 -9.50 -0.25 8.06
CA VAL A 25 -10.86 0.21 8.39
C VAL A 25 -11.81 -0.98 8.44
N LEU A 26 -12.92 -0.82 9.15
CA LEU A 26 -14.01 -1.79 9.16
C LEU A 26 -15.18 -1.25 8.34
N LEU A 27 -15.70 -2.09 7.43
CA LEU A 27 -16.86 -1.80 6.60
C LEU A 27 -18.01 -2.76 6.96
N PRO A 28 -19.27 -2.31 6.94
CA PRO A 28 -20.41 -3.17 7.28
C PRO A 28 -20.74 -4.23 6.22
N GLU A 29 -20.14 -4.13 5.05
CA GLU A 29 -20.39 -4.98 3.88
C GLU A 29 -19.04 -5.18 3.16
N PRO A 30 -18.88 -6.18 2.27
CA PRO A 30 -17.66 -6.36 1.48
C PRO A 30 -17.50 -5.26 0.43
N ALA A 31 -16.28 -4.72 0.28
CA ALA A 31 -15.94 -3.73 -0.74
C ALA A 31 -15.71 -4.34 -2.13
N VAL A 32 -15.33 -5.62 -2.16
CA VAL A 32 -15.13 -6.40 -3.39
C VAL A 32 -15.66 -7.82 -3.22
N GLU A 33 -16.09 -8.42 -4.32
CA GLU A 33 -16.46 -9.85 -4.37
C GLU A 33 -15.25 -10.77 -4.12
N PRO A 34 -15.45 -11.97 -3.55
CA PRO A 34 -14.41 -12.98 -3.36
C PRO A 34 -14.00 -13.67 -4.66
N SER A 35 -13.41 -12.88 -5.57
CA SER A 35 -13.04 -13.31 -6.92
C SER A 35 -11.67 -12.76 -7.32
N GLU A 36 -11.11 -13.31 -8.40
CA GLU A 36 -9.89 -12.77 -9.02
C GLU A 36 -10.06 -11.29 -9.40
N SER A 37 -11.21 -10.93 -9.99
CA SER A 37 -11.53 -9.55 -10.36
C SER A 37 -11.57 -8.64 -9.14
N GLY A 38 -12.16 -9.10 -8.03
CA GLY A 38 -12.18 -8.37 -6.77
C GLY A 38 -10.78 -8.15 -6.18
N ALA A 39 -9.95 -9.19 -6.16
CA ALA A 39 -8.55 -9.10 -5.76
C ALA A 39 -7.79 -8.08 -6.61
N ARG A 40 -7.91 -8.17 -7.94
CA ARG A 40 -7.28 -7.22 -8.87
C ARG A 40 -7.77 -5.78 -8.65
N TRP A 41 -9.06 -5.62 -8.35
CA TRP A 41 -9.66 -4.31 -8.09
C TRP A 41 -9.09 -3.62 -6.86
N LEU A 42 -8.77 -4.36 -5.79
CA LEU A 42 -8.06 -3.81 -4.62
C LEU A 42 -6.75 -3.15 -5.05
N GLY A 43 -5.93 -3.88 -5.83
CA GLY A 43 -4.65 -3.38 -6.34
C GLY A 43 -4.79 -2.16 -7.24
N VAL A 44 -5.66 -2.22 -8.26
CA VAL A 44 -5.90 -1.12 -9.20
C VAL A 44 -6.35 0.14 -8.46
N THR A 45 -7.30 0.01 -7.54
CA THR A 45 -7.87 1.14 -6.80
C THR A 45 -6.84 1.83 -5.91
N TYR A 46 -5.91 1.08 -5.31
CA TYR A 46 -4.83 1.68 -4.53
C TYR A 46 -3.84 2.47 -5.38
N TRP A 47 -3.48 1.96 -6.55
CA TRP A 47 -2.60 2.70 -7.45
C TRP A 47 -3.27 3.94 -8.02
N GLN A 48 -4.58 3.92 -8.23
CA GLN A 48 -5.37 5.12 -8.52
C GLN A 48 -5.36 6.11 -7.35
N ALA A 49 -5.42 5.63 -6.11
CA ALA A 49 -5.30 6.48 -4.93
C ALA A 49 -3.92 7.16 -4.85
N VAL A 50 -2.85 6.42 -5.15
CA VAL A 50 -1.48 6.97 -5.23
C VAL A 50 -1.36 8.03 -6.32
N ASP A 51 -1.86 7.74 -7.54
CA ASP A 51 -1.82 8.68 -8.66
C ASP A 51 -2.60 9.96 -8.34
N GLY A 52 -3.85 9.82 -7.87
CA GLY A 52 -4.71 10.94 -7.52
C GLY A 52 -4.15 11.78 -6.37
N PHE A 53 -3.61 11.14 -5.33
CA PHE A 53 -3.02 11.85 -4.19
C PHE A 53 -1.76 12.63 -4.58
N THR A 54 -0.93 12.07 -5.47
CA THR A 54 0.28 12.74 -5.98
C THR A 54 0.01 13.68 -7.16
N ARG A 55 -1.26 13.86 -7.55
CA ARG A 55 -1.66 14.64 -8.73
C ARG A 55 -0.89 14.21 -9.99
N SER A 56 -0.77 12.89 -10.17
CA SER A 56 -0.03 12.21 -11.23
C SER A 56 1.48 12.53 -11.31
N SER A 57 2.05 13.08 -10.23
CA SER A 57 3.50 13.22 -10.09
C SER A 57 4.19 11.88 -9.87
N VAL A 58 3.46 10.89 -9.34
CA VAL A 58 3.87 9.48 -9.29
C VAL A 58 2.84 8.67 -10.06
N ARG A 59 3.28 7.98 -11.12
CA ARG A 59 2.41 7.11 -11.93
C ARG A 59 2.77 5.65 -11.75
N ALA A 60 1.75 4.82 -11.59
CA ALA A 60 1.87 3.38 -11.65
C ALA A 60 1.70 2.89 -13.09
N THR A 61 2.60 2.03 -13.53
CA THR A 61 2.49 1.33 -14.82
C THR A 61 2.68 -0.17 -14.60
N TRP A 62 1.79 -0.97 -15.16
CA TRP A 62 1.79 -2.43 -15.02
C TRP A 62 1.98 -3.10 -16.38
N ARG A 63 2.77 -4.18 -16.38
CA ARG A 63 3.01 -5.11 -17.48
C ARG A 63 2.96 -6.54 -16.93
N GLU A 64 3.10 -7.53 -17.79
CA GLU A 64 3.10 -8.94 -17.38
C GLU A 64 4.23 -9.24 -16.37
N GLU A 65 5.40 -8.63 -16.54
CA GLU A 65 6.53 -8.81 -15.63
C GLU A 65 6.38 -8.09 -14.28
N GLY A 66 5.32 -7.30 -14.09
CA GLY A 66 5.07 -6.55 -12.86
C GLY A 66 4.90 -5.05 -13.05
N GLY A 67 5.18 -4.30 -11.98
CA GLY A 67 4.79 -2.90 -11.83
C GLY A 67 5.95 -1.95 -11.60
N ARG A 68 5.75 -0.70 -11.99
CA ARG A 68 6.72 0.38 -11.72
C ARG A 68 5.97 1.62 -11.24
N LEU A 69 6.45 2.22 -10.15
CA LEU A 69 6.08 3.57 -9.73
C LEU A 69 7.14 4.53 -10.23
N ARG A 70 6.75 5.51 -11.05
CA ARG A 70 7.67 6.45 -11.67
C ARG A 70 7.31 7.88 -11.29
N LEU A 71 8.31 8.68 -10.96
CA LEU A 71 8.15 10.13 -10.89
C LEU A 71 7.92 10.70 -12.29
N LEU A 72 7.23 11.84 -12.33
CA LEU A 72 7.26 12.73 -13.48
C LEU A 72 8.74 13.05 -13.82
N GLY A 73 9.14 12.84 -15.08
CA GLY A 73 10.55 12.87 -15.49
C GLY A 73 11.22 11.49 -15.60
N GLY A 74 10.52 10.41 -15.25
CA GLY A 74 10.85 9.05 -15.67
C GLY A 74 11.64 8.20 -14.67
N ALA A 75 12.06 8.77 -13.54
CA ALA A 75 12.79 8.06 -12.49
C ALA A 75 11.90 7.00 -11.81
N THR A 76 12.38 5.76 -11.74
CA THR A 76 11.64 4.64 -11.10
C THR A 76 11.87 4.63 -9.60
N LEU A 77 10.85 5.01 -8.84
CA LEU A 77 10.86 5.03 -7.38
C LEU A 77 10.88 3.63 -6.80
N LEU A 78 9.97 2.78 -7.26
CA LEU A 78 9.82 1.39 -6.85
C LEU A 78 9.51 0.51 -8.07
N LYS A 79 10.07 -0.70 -8.04
CA LYS A 79 9.74 -1.81 -8.94
C LYS A 79 9.02 -2.87 -8.14
N PHE A 80 8.03 -3.50 -8.76
CA PHE A 80 7.24 -4.56 -8.17
C PHE A 80 7.19 -5.76 -9.11
N GLY A 81 7.13 -6.96 -8.53
CA GLY A 81 6.82 -8.17 -9.28
C GLY A 81 5.36 -8.22 -9.73
N PRO A 82 4.95 -9.27 -10.45
CA PRO A 82 3.56 -9.50 -10.81
C PRO A 82 2.65 -9.53 -9.57
N PRO A 83 1.37 -9.09 -9.69
CA PRO A 83 0.42 -9.21 -8.58
C PRO A 83 0.19 -10.67 -8.20
N GLY A 84 0.44 -11.01 -6.93
CA GLY A 84 -0.07 -12.23 -6.32
C GLY A 84 -1.50 -12.02 -5.87
N LEU A 85 -2.44 -12.78 -6.42
CA LEU A 85 -3.87 -12.67 -6.10
C LEU A 85 -4.28 -13.85 -5.22
N GLN A 86 -5.05 -13.57 -4.16
CA GLN A 86 -5.71 -14.57 -3.34
C GLN A 86 -7.19 -14.19 -3.22
N TYR A 87 -8.09 -15.16 -3.33
CA TYR A 87 -9.52 -14.94 -3.18
C TYR A 87 -10.21 -16.21 -2.67
N GLY A 88 -11.20 -16.01 -1.82
CA GLY A 88 -12.03 -17.04 -1.20
C GLY A 88 -12.92 -16.39 -0.13
N ASP A 89 -13.74 -17.20 0.52
CA ASP A 89 -14.75 -16.70 1.48
C ASP A 89 -14.14 -15.98 2.68
N GLU A 90 -12.93 -16.37 3.10
CA GLU A 90 -12.25 -15.79 4.26
C GLU A 90 -11.49 -14.50 3.91
N ALA A 91 -10.93 -14.41 2.71
CA ALA A 91 -10.05 -13.32 2.33
C ALA A 91 -9.96 -13.08 0.83
N VAL A 92 -9.86 -11.81 0.47
CA VAL A 92 -9.54 -11.33 -0.88
C VAL A 92 -8.32 -10.44 -0.77
N SER A 93 -7.25 -10.70 -1.53
CA SER A 93 -6.06 -9.87 -1.47
C SER A 93 -5.30 -9.76 -2.79
N CYS A 94 -4.63 -8.64 -2.94
CA CYS A 94 -3.63 -8.40 -3.98
C CYS A 94 -2.32 -8.02 -3.31
N ARG A 95 -1.26 -8.74 -3.65
CA ARG A 95 0.08 -8.56 -3.08
C ARG A 95 1.08 -8.22 -4.17
N TYR A 96 1.93 -7.25 -3.89
CA TYR A 96 3.02 -6.83 -4.76
C TYR A 96 4.35 -6.98 -4.00
N ALA A 97 5.23 -7.86 -4.49
CA ALA A 97 6.60 -7.95 -3.98
C ALA A 97 7.38 -6.72 -4.43
N ILE A 98 8.19 -6.13 -3.54
CA ILE A 98 9.05 -5.00 -3.86
C ILE A 98 10.39 -5.52 -4.40
N GLU A 99 10.68 -5.26 -5.66
CA GLU A 99 11.85 -5.78 -6.37
C GLU A 99 13.01 -4.76 -6.48
N GLY A 100 12.81 -3.55 -5.98
CA GLY A 100 13.85 -2.52 -5.93
C GLY A 100 13.35 -1.14 -6.36
N GLY A 101 14.24 -0.33 -6.92
CA GLY A 101 13.97 1.07 -7.28
C GLY A 101 14.80 2.05 -6.44
N LEU A 102 14.67 3.35 -6.72
CA LEU A 102 15.45 4.39 -6.04
C LEU A 102 15.14 4.48 -4.53
N LEU A 103 13.90 4.19 -4.13
CA LEU A 103 13.50 4.24 -2.73
C LEU A 103 13.85 2.95 -1.97
N ALA A 104 14.11 1.84 -2.66
CA ALA A 104 14.47 0.58 -2.03
C ALA A 104 16.00 0.46 -1.86
N LEU A 105 16.44 0.05 -0.67
CA LEU A 105 17.84 -0.28 -0.43
C LEU A 105 18.25 -1.53 -1.23
N ARG A 106 17.39 -2.55 -1.20
CA ARG A 106 17.48 -3.81 -1.95
C ARG A 106 16.08 -4.32 -2.27
N ALA A 107 15.97 -5.33 -3.14
CA ALA A 107 14.74 -6.10 -3.29
C ALA A 107 14.36 -6.75 -1.94
N GLY A 108 13.08 -6.73 -1.59
CA GLY A 108 12.59 -7.25 -0.32
C GLY A 108 11.36 -6.49 0.20
N GLY A 109 10.51 -7.22 0.90
CA GLY A 109 9.23 -6.74 1.40
C GLY A 109 8.10 -6.76 0.38
N SER A 110 6.92 -6.33 0.82
CA SER A 110 5.71 -6.32 0.01
C SER A 110 4.73 -5.24 0.39
N VAL A 111 3.84 -4.91 -0.55
CA VAL A 111 2.59 -4.19 -0.30
C VAL A 111 1.44 -5.17 -0.51
N THR A 112 0.60 -5.35 0.50
CA THR A 112 -0.56 -6.24 0.48
C THR A 112 -1.82 -5.43 0.73
N LEU A 113 -2.80 -5.60 -0.15
CA LEU A 113 -4.12 -5.00 -0.06
C LEU A 113 -5.11 -6.12 0.19
N ALA A 114 -5.89 -6.03 1.26
CA ALA A 114 -6.73 -7.15 1.66
C ALA A 114 -8.11 -6.70 2.13
N GLN A 115 -9.08 -7.58 1.88
CA GLN A 115 -10.37 -7.64 2.54
C GLN A 115 -10.45 -8.96 3.32
N ARG A 116 -10.85 -8.90 4.59
CA ARG A 116 -11.06 -10.09 5.44
C ARG A 116 -12.36 -9.97 6.20
N ALA A 117 -13.05 -11.07 6.44
CA ALA A 117 -14.18 -11.09 7.36
C ALA A 117 -13.70 -10.83 8.81
N GLU A 118 -14.41 -9.99 9.53
CA GLU A 118 -14.14 -9.62 10.94
C GLU A 118 -15.48 -9.51 11.67
N GLY A 119 -15.95 -10.64 12.21
CA GLY A 119 -17.30 -10.74 12.79
C GLY A 119 -18.38 -10.47 11.74
N GLU A 120 -19.27 -9.52 12.02
CA GLU A 120 -20.31 -9.05 11.09
C GLU A 120 -19.81 -7.95 10.13
N GLN A 121 -18.53 -7.63 10.17
CA GLN A 121 -17.92 -6.57 9.36
C GLN A 121 -16.83 -7.16 8.46
N HIS A 122 -16.30 -6.29 7.59
CA HIS A 122 -15.19 -6.60 6.72
C HIS A 122 -14.05 -5.63 6.98
N GLU A 123 -12.90 -6.16 7.37
CA GLU A 123 -11.67 -5.39 7.45
C GLU A 123 -11.14 -5.14 6.03
N ILE A 124 -10.89 -3.88 5.69
CA ILE A 124 -10.05 -3.53 4.55
C ILE A 124 -8.71 -3.01 5.07
N SER A 125 -7.61 -3.58 4.57
CA SER A 125 -6.25 -3.18 4.98
C SER A 125 -5.30 -2.93 3.82
N VAL A 126 -4.34 -2.04 4.08
CA VAL A 126 -3.11 -1.86 3.30
C VAL A 126 -1.95 -2.13 4.24
N THR A 127 -1.17 -3.15 3.92
CA THR A 127 -0.03 -3.59 4.72
C THR A 127 1.25 -3.45 3.91
N VAL A 128 2.29 -2.87 4.50
CA VAL A 128 3.66 -2.90 4.00
C VAL A 128 4.48 -3.73 4.98
N GLU A 129 5.17 -4.75 4.49
CA GLU A 129 5.97 -5.68 5.30
C GLU A 129 7.41 -5.71 4.82
N GLU A 130 8.36 -5.76 5.76
CA GLU A 130 9.80 -5.94 5.53
C GLU A 130 10.44 -5.02 4.46
N TYR A 131 9.80 -3.89 4.15
CA TYR A 131 10.31 -2.97 3.16
C TYR A 131 11.57 -2.30 3.69
N LEU A 132 12.67 -2.34 2.92
CA LEU A 132 13.94 -1.71 3.32
C LEU A 132 14.12 -0.37 2.60
N PRO A 133 13.72 0.76 3.20
CA PRO A 133 13.86 2.06 2.59
C PRO A 133 15.32 2.52 2.55
N ARG A 134 15.76 3.00 1.38
CA ARG A 134 17.13 3.48 1.14
C ARG A 134 17.50 4.66 2.04
N LEU A 135 16.55 5.56 2.31
CA LEU A 135 16.78 6.78 3.08
C LEU A 135 16.85 6.54 4.60
N ALA A 136 16.28 5.45 5.12
CA ALA A 136 16.44 5.09 6.53
C ALA A 136 17.78 4.39 6.81
N ALA A 137 18.40 3.80 5.79
CA ALA A 137 19.48 2.81 5.94
C ALA A 137 20.89 3.32 5.59
N ARG A 138 21.16 4.62 5.61
CA ARG A 138 22.56 5.08 5.50
C ARG A 138 23.31 4.81 6.80
N ALA A 139 24.18 3.80 6.81
CA ALA A 139 25.18 3.60 7.86
C ALA A 139 26.02 4.90 7.99
N GLY A 140 26.05 5.49 9.19
CA GLY A 140 26.70 6.77 9.47
C GLY A 140 25.85 8.02 9.25
N ALA A 141 24.58 7.89 8.84
CA ALA A 141 23.67 9.04 8.82
C ALA A 141 23.25 9.42 10.26
N PRO A 142 23.02 10.71 10.54
CA PRO A 142 22.51 11.14 11.83
C PRO A 142 21.18 10.45 12.18
N TRP A 143 20.99 10.09 13.45
CA TRP A 143 19.78 9.41 13.96
C TRP A 143 18.47 10.09 13.53
N TRP A 144 18.47 11.40 13.34
CA TRP A 144 17.32 12.18 12.91
C TRP A 144 16.92 11.98 11.43
N ALA A 145 17.81 11.48 10.56
CA ALA A 145 17.53 11.27 9.14
C ALA A 145 16.50 10.15 8.92
N GLY A 146 16.61 9.05 9.68
CA GLY A 146 15.58 8.02 9.76
C GLY A 146 14.26 8.55 10.34
N THR A 147 14.33 9.51 11.28
CA THR A 147 13.15 10.17 11.88
C THR A 147 12.43 11.11 10.91
N VAL A 148 13.14 11.79 10.00
CA VAL A 148 12.53 12.62 8.94
C VAL A 148 11.86 11.74 7.88
N TYR A 149 12.47 10.60 7.54
CA TYR A 149 11.86 9.61 6.66
C TYR A 149 10.59 9.00 7.28
N ALA A 150 10.65 8.54 8.54
CA ALA A 150 9.49 8.02 9.27
C ALA A 150 8.37 9.08 9.43
N LYS A 151 8.73 10.34 9.73
CA LYS A 151 7.76 11.45 9.85
C LYS A 151 7.15 11.91 8.52
N GLY A 152 7.79 11.62 7.38
CA GLY A 152 7.27 11.99 6.05
C GLY A 152 6.49 10.86 5.36
N GLN A 153 6.91 9.61 5.55
CA GLN A 153 6.23 8.44 5.00
C GLN A 153 4.87 8.21 5.68
N SER A 154 4.82 8.35 7.01
CA SER A 154 3.62 8.07 7.80
C SER A 154 2.39 8.91 7.39
N PRO A 155 2.49 10.25 7.23
CA PRO A 155 1.39 11.06 6.71
C PRO A 155 1.01 10.74 5.26
N PHE A 156 2.00 10.41 4.42
CA PHE A 156 1.75 10.04 3.02
C PHE A 156 0.98 8.71 2.92
N HIS A 157 1.44 7.67 3.62
CA HIS A 157 0.80 6.36 3.63
C HIS A 157 -0.60 6.42 4.23
N ALA A 158 -0.79 7.16 5.31
CA ALA A 158 -2.10 7.38 5.89
C ALA A 158 -3.02 8.13 4.91
N ALA A 159 -2.54 9.20 4.26
CA ALA A 159 -3.37 9.97 3.33
C ALA A 159 -3.75 9.18 2.05
N VAL A 160 -2.81 8.43 1.48
CA VAL A 160 -3.08 7.53 0.34
C VAL A 160 -4.06 6.43 0.76
N SER A 161 -3.87 5.80 1.92
CA SER A 161 -4.75 4.71 2.39
C SER A 161 -6.16 5.24 2.68
N ARG A 162 -6.28 6.47 3.20
CA ARG A 162 -7.58 7.15 3.37
C ARG A 162 -8.27 7.37 2.04
N ARG A 163 -7.54 7.84 1.02
CA ARG A 163 -8.12 8.01 -0.32
C ARG A 163 -8.52 6.67 -0.93
N TYR A 164 -7.70 5.64 -0.75
CA TYR A 164 -7.98 4.27 -1.21
C TYR A 164 -9.27 3.71 -0.61
N PHE A 165 -9.44 3.76 0.71
CA PHE A 165 -10.67 3.27 1.36
C PHE A 165 -11.90 4.06 0.92
N GLN A 166 -11.78 5.38 0.72
CA GLN A 166 -12.87 6.19 0.17
C GLN A 166 -13.26 5.77 -1.25
N LEU A 167 -12.28 5.49 -2.11
CA LEU A 167 -12.54 5.02 -3.47
C LEU A 167 -13.22 3.66 -3.48
N LEU A 168 -12.80 2.73 -2.62
CA LEU A 168 -13.47 1.45 -2.47
C LEU A 168 -14.92 1.61 -2.01
N VAL A 169 -15.18 2.45 -1.01
CA VAL A 169 -16.56 2.71 -0.56
C VAL A 169 -17.42 3.32 -1.67
N GLN A 170 -16.86 4.20 -2.50
CA GLN A 170 -17.56 4.82 -3.62
C GLN A 170 -17.79 3.86 -4.80
N GLY A 171 -16.85 2.95 -5.06
CA GLY A 171 -16.90 2.01 -6.18
C GLY A 171 -17.86 0.83 -5.99
N ARG A 172 -18.40 0.63 -4.78
CA ARG A 172 -19.37 -0.44 -4.46
C ARG A 172 -20.71 -0.31 -5.17
N GLY A 173 -21.02 0.86 -5.72
CA GLY A 173 -22.28 1.14 -6.41
C GLY A 173 -22.18 1.23 -7.93
N ALA A 174 -21.06 0.81 -8.53
CA ALA A 174 -20.80 0.88 -9.96
C ALA A 174 -21.00 -0.48 -10.66
#